data_AF-A0A1B1T932-F1
#
_entry.id   AF-A0A1B1T932-F1
#
_cell.length_a   1.000
_cell.length_b   1.000
_cell.length_c   1.000
_cell.angle_alpha   90.00
_cell.angle_beta   90.00
_cell.angle_gamma   90.00
#
_symmetry.space_group_name_H-M   'P 1'
#
loop_
_entity.id
_entity.type
_entity.pdbx_description
1 polymer ?
#
loop_
_entity_poly.entity_id
_entity_poly.type
_entity_poly.pdbx_seq_one_letter_code
_entity_poly.pdbx_strand_id
1 'polypeptide(L)'
;GMVGLSNWIGSDALGLEEQMGTLVGLNYTAETWKTNVWLDMDRPEIIVYEDTTARSDHASFQDNLGTVTVGFGGLVDGYWCYHQTCDTLEEMEEWMDTMGKGYGDENTGVANLVNSLDMITWWSLLTFFHCDEKPVLNTAN
;
A
#
# COMPACT_ATOMS: atom_id res chain seq x y z
N GLY A 1 1.80 1.99 -16.88
CA GLY A 1 0.75 2.27 -15.89
C GLY A 1 1.40 2.52 -14.54
N MET A 2 0.71 3.19 -13.63
CA MET A 2 1.29 3.58 -12.35
C MET A 2 1.60 2.35 -11.48
N VAL A 3 0.80 1.28 -11.60
CA VAL A 3 1.10 -0.03 -10.97
C VAL A 3 2.47 -0.56 -11.39
N GLY A 4 2.83 -0.46 -12.67
CA GLY A 4 4.11 -0.98 -13.19
C GLY A 4 5.31 -0.22 -12.62
N LEU A 5 5.20 1.11 -12.51
CA LEU A 5 6.22 1.94 -11.87
C LEU A 5 6.37 1.57 -10.39
N SER A 6 5.25 1.46 -9.68
CA SER A 6 5.23 1.11 -8.26
C SER A 6 5.83 -0.29 -8.02
N ASN A 7 5.49 -1.27 -8.85
CA ASN A 7 6.07 -2.61 -8.78
C ASN A 7 7.59 -2.60 -9.05
N TRP A 8 8.07 -1.83 -10.02
CA TRP A 8 9.51 -1.69 -10.26
C TRP A 8 10.22 -1.07 -9.04
N ILE A 9 9.67 -0.01 -8.45
CA ILE A 9 10.25 0.60 -7.24
C ILE A 9 10.32 -0.42 -6.10
N GLY A 10 9.22 -1.11 -5.80
CA GLY A 10 9.17 -2.05 -4.70
C GLY A 10 10.05 -3.28 -4.90
N SER A 11 10.01 -3.91 -6.08
CA SER A 11 10.79 -5.13 -6.36
C SER A 11 12.27 -4.88 -6.64
N ASP A 12 12.61 -3.84 -7.40
CA ASP A 12 14.00 -3.61 -7.82
C ASP A 12 14.72 -2.65 -6.88
N ALA A 13 14.14 -1.47 -6.64
CA ALA A 13 14.82 -0.43 -5.85
C ALA A 13 14.81 -0.72 -4.34
N LEU A 14 13.79 -1.43 -3.85
CA LEU A 14 13.61 -1.74 -2.42
C LEU A 14 13.73 -3.22 -2.05
N GLY A 15 13.73 -4.15 -3.04
CA GLY A 15 13.91 -5.59 -2.79
C GLY A 15 12.77 -6.25 -2.01
N LEU A 16 11.51 -5.86 -2.30
CA LEU A 16 10.30 -6.30 -1.60
C LEU A 16 9.45 -7.27 -2.44
N GLU A 17 10.05 -7.94 -3.42
CA GLU A 17 9.35 -8.77 -4.40
C GLU A 17 8.57 -9.93 -3.77
N GLU A 18 9.00 -10.46 -2.62
CA GLU A 18 8.32 -11.57 -1.93
C GLU A 18 7.12 -11.10 -1.11
N GLN A 19 7.13 -9.85 -0.65
CA GLN A 19 6.10 -9.24 0.20
C GLN A 19 4.98 -8.58 -0.62
N MET A 20 5.23 -8.32 -1.91
CA MET A 20 4.35 -7.53 -2.77
C MET A 20 3.29 -8.34 -3.53
N GLY A 21 2.10 -7.77 -3.63
CA GLY A 21 1.01 -8.22 -4.49
C GLY A 21 0.35 -7.09 -5.28
N THR A 22 -0.01 -7.34 -6.53
CA THR A 22 -0.80 -6.40 -7.34
C THR A 22 -2.27 -6.81 -7.32
N LEU A 23 -3.15 -5.98 -6.74
CA LEU A 23 -4.59 -6.28 -6.72
C LEU A 23 -5.25 -5.84 -8.03
N VAL A 24 -6.03 -6.75 -8.64
CA VAL A 24 -6.79 -6.48 -9.88
C VAL A 24 -8.24 -6.93 -9.70
N GLY A 25 -9.18 -5.99 -9.76
CA GLY A 25 -10.61 -6.22 -9.47
C GLY A 25 -11.46 -6.82 -10.59
N LEU A 26 -10.88 -7.38 -11.66
CA LEU A 26 -11.57 -7.71 -12.93
C LEU A 26 -12.78 -8.67 -12.84
N ASN A 27 -13.02 -9.33 -11.70
CA ASN A 27 -14.14 -10.26 -11.50
C ASN A 27 -14.89 -10.06 -10.16
N TYR A 28 -14.72 -8.90 -9.53
CA TYR A 28 -15.26 -8.64 -8.20
C TYR A 28 -16.16 -7.40 -8.20
N THR A 29 -17.00 -7.27 -7.16
CA THR A 29 -17.85 -6.08 -7.03
C THR A 29 -17.05 -4.88 -6.55
N ALA A 30 -17.42 -3.68 -7.01
CA ALA A 30 -16.74 -2.43 -6.65
C ALA A 30 -16.65 -2.22 -5.11
N GLU A 31 -17.59 -2.77 -4.35
CA GLU A 31 -17.65 -2.61 -2.89
C GLU A 31 -16.60 -3.43 -2.14
N THR A 32 -16.28 -4.63 -2.64
CA THR A 32 -15.49 -5.64 -1.87
C THR A 32 -14.28 -6.18 -2.62
N TRP A 33 -14.02 -5.73 -3.86
CA TRP A 33 -12.98 -6.31 -4.69
C TRP A 33 -11.59 -6.28 -4.05
N LYS A 34 -11.21 -5.20 -3.36
CA LYS A 34 -9.88 -5.11 -2.73
C LYS A 34 -9.69 -6.22 -1.70
N THR A 35 -10.67 -6.40 -0.81
CA THR A 35 -10.60 -7.40 0.28
C THR A 35 -10.64 -8.81 -0.29
N ASN A 36 -11.53 -9.07 -1.25
CA ASN A 36 -11.64 -10.41 -1.84
C ASN A 36 -10.39 -10.81 -2.63
N VAL A 37 -9.83 -9.91 -3.46
CA VAL A 37 -8.58 -10.19 -4.19
C VAL A 37 -7.42 -10.40 -3.21
N TRP A 38 -7.32 -9.59 -2.16
CA TRP A 38 -6.26 -9.75 -1.15
C TRP A 38 -6.34 -11.09 -0.43
N LEU A 39 -7.55 -11.55 -0.07
CA LEU A 39 -7.76 -12.87 0.51
C LEU A 39 -7.39 -13.99 -0.47
N ASP A 40 -7.79 -13.86 -1.74
CA ASP A 40 -7.52 -14.86 -2.78
C ASP A 40 -6.03 -14.93 -3.17
N MET A 41 -5.27 -13.86 -2.92
CA MET A 41 -3.81 -13.79 -3.14
C MET A 41 -2.98 -14.24 -1.93
N ASP A 42 -3.61 -14.90 -0.95
CA ASP A 42 -2.96 -15.32 0.30
C ASP A 42 -2.36 -14.15 1.11
N ARG A 43 -3.07 -13.02 1.09
CA ARG A 43 -2.82 -11.86 1.97
C ARG A 43 -1.39 -11.30 1.86
N PRO A 44 -0.97 -10.82 0.67
CA PRO A 44 0.31 -10.16 0.51
C PRO A 44 0.44 -8.99 1.50
N GLU A 45 1.65 -8.79 2.01
CA GLU A 45 1.97 -7.79 3.03
C GLU A 45 1.97 -6.37 2.48
N ILE A 46 2.35 -6.20 1.20
CA ILE A 46 2.34 -4.93 0.50
C ILE A 46 1.47 -5.06 -0.73
N ILE A 47 0.40 -4.28 -0.81
CA ILE A 47 -0.48 -4.25 -1.98
C ILE A 47 -0.29 -2.97 -2.78
N VAL A 48 -0.20 -3.14 -4.10
CA VAL A 48 -0.21 -2.07 -5.08
C VAL A 48 -1.45 -2.23 -5.95
N TYR A 49 -2.18 -1.14 -6.13
CA TYR A 49 -3.33 -1.13 -7.03
C TYR A 49 -3.62 0.26 -7.57
N GLU A 50 -4.12 0.32 -8.81
CA GLU A 50 -4.76 1.52 -9.33
C GLU A 50 -6.14 1.61 -8.69
N ASP A 51 -6.38 2.68 -7.93
CA ASP A 51 -7.62 2.79 -7.20
C ASP A 51 -8.75 3.25 -8.12
N THR A 52 -9.88 2.55 -8.09
CA THR A 52 -11.11 2.95 -8.77
C THR A 52 -12.22 3.31 -7.78
N THR A 53 -11.96 3.16 -6.47
CA THR A 53 -12.92 3.40 -5.38
C THR A 53 -12.26 4.25 -4.31
N ALA A 54 -12.57 5.54 -4.33
CA ALA A 54 -11.84 6.49 -3.52
C ALA A 54 -12.32 6.52 -2.06
N ARG A 55 -11.44 6.08 -1.14
CA ARG A 55 -11.68 6.10 0.32
C ARG A 55 -10.68 6.99 1.08
N SER A 56 -9.88 7.78 0.36
CA SER A 56 -8.89 8.71 0.91
C SER A 56 -8.79 9.96 0.01
N ASP A 57 -7.86 10.88 0.28
CA ASP A 57 -7.76 12.21 -0.36
C ASP A 57 -7.63 12.16 -1.88
N HIS A 58 -7.04 11.08 -2.40
CA HIS A 58 -6.89 10.80 -3.83
C HIS A 58 -8.22 10.81 -4.61
N ALA A 59 -9.38 10.65 -3.94
CA ALA A 59 -10.72 10.84 -4.52
C ALA A 59 -10.88 12.14 -5.30
N SER A 60 -10.52 13.24 -4.63
CA SER A 60 -10.69 14.57 -5.18
C SER A 60 -9.82 14.81 -6.42
N PHE A 61 -8.67 14.15 -6.50
CA PHE A 61 -7.78 14.21 -7.65
C PHE A 61 -8.32 13.39 -8.83
N GLN A 62 -8.91 12.22 -8.57
CA GLN A 62 -9.55 11.42 -9.61
C GLN A 62 -10.75 12.14 -10.19
N ASP A 63 -11.69 12.53 -9.33
CA ASP A 63 -12.99 13.07 -9.74
C ASP A 63 -12.88 14.43 -10.43
N ASN A 64 -11.94 15.28 -10.01
CA ASN A 64 -11.84 16.65 -10.50
C ASN A 64 -10.75 16.86 -11.57
N LEU A 65 -9.72 16.01 -11.62
CA LEU A 65 -8.56 16.20 -12.50
C LEU A 65 -8.36 15.05 -13.51
N GLY A 66 -9.08 13.93 -13.39
CA GLY A 66 -8.93 12.78 -14.28
C GLY A 66 -7.57 12.07 -14.15
N THR A 67 -6.93 12.22 -12.99
CA THR A 67 -5.58 11.70 -12.73
C THR A 67 -5.62 10.22 -12.31
N VAL A 68 -4.65 9.43 -12.78
CA VAL A 68 -4.43 8.08 -12.24
C VAL A 68 -3.92 8.19 -10.82
N THR A 69 -4.54 7.47 -9.88
CA THR A 69 -4.05 7.39 -8.50
C THR A 69 -3.68 5.96 -8.16
N VAL A 70 -2.64 5.81 -7.34
CA VAL A 70 -2.18 4.52 -6.83
C VAL A 70 -2.43 4.48 -5.34
N GLY A 71 -3.04 3.39 -4.90
CA GLY A 71 -3.03 2.97 -3.51
C GLY A 71 -1.81 2.10 -3.25
N PHE A 72 -1.14 2.39 -2.14
CA PHE A 72 -0.07 1.58 -1.56
C PHE A 72 -0.39 1.41 -0.07
N GLY A 73 -0.31 0.19 0.44
CA GLY A 73 -0.52 -0.10 1.86
C GLY A 73 -0.45 -1.59 2.14
N GLY A 74 -0.54 -1.99 3.41
CA GLY A 74 -0.49 -3.40 3.81
C GLY A 74 -1.80 -4.00 4.32
N LEU A 75 -2.82 -3.17 4.58
CA LEU A 75 -4.11 -3.63 5.10
C LEU A 75 -5.26 -2.98 4.35
N VAL A 76 -6.08 -3.82 3.71
CA VAL A 76 -7.25 -3.36 2.94
C VAL A 76 -8.32 -2.71 3.83
N ASP A 77 -8.44 -3.15 5.08
CA ASP A 77 -9.47 -2.68 6.03
C ASP A 77 -8.86 -2.06 7.31
N GLY A 78 -7.57 -1.72 7.28
CA GLY A 78 -6.84 -1.17 8.42
C GLY A 78 -6.53 -2.20 9.50
N TYR A 79 -5.89 -1.74 10.57
CA TYR A 79 -5.61 -2.56 11.74
C TYR A 79 -6.74 -2.44 12.77
N TRP A 80 -6.74 -3.29 13.80
CA TRP A 80 -7.92 -3.49 14.65
C TRP A 80 -8.35 -2.26 15.47
N CYS A 81 -7.45 -1.31 15.75
CA CYS A 81 -7.75 -0.05 16.43
C CYS A 81 -8.00 1.13 15.48
N TYR A 82 -8.01 0.91 14.16
CA TYR A 82 -8.28 1.97 13.18
C TYR A 82 -9.61 2.70 13.47
N HIS A 83 -9.57 4.04 13.55
CA HIS A 83 -10.70 4.91 13.91
C HIS A 83 -11.31 4.66 15.31
N GLN A 84 -10.57 4.03 16.23
CA GLN A 84 -11.00 3.82 17.61
C GLN A 84 -10.16 4.65 18.57
N THR A 85 -10.60 4.77 19.83
CA THR A 85 -9.85 5.51 20.87
C THR A 85 -8.54 4.84 21.27
N CYS A 86 -8.38 3.55 20.93
CA CYS A 86 -7.12 2.83 21.14
C CYS A 86 -6.07 3.12 20.06
N ASP A 87 -6.40 3.90 19.02
CA ASP A 87 -5.45 4.33 17.97
C ASP A 87 -4.41 5.29 18.56
N THR A 88 -3.37 4.71 19.16
CA THR A 88 -2.31 5.40 19.90
C THR A 88 -0.95 4.86 19.48
N LEU A 89 0.11 5.64 19.70
CA LEU A 89 1.47 5.20 19.38
C LEU A 89 1.85 3.90 20.12
N GLU A 90 1.49 3.80 21.39
CA GLU A 90 1.78 2.62 22.22
C GLU A 90 1.11 1.36 21.64
N GLU A 91 -0.18 1.43 21.34
CA GLU A 91 -0.92 0.34 20.68
C GLU A 91 -0.30 -0.02 19.32
N MET A 92 0.09 0.99 18.53
CA MET A 92 0.72 0.76 17.23
C MET A 92 2.05 0.02 17.37
N GLU A 93 2.90 0.43 18.32
CA GLU A 93 4.17 -0.23 18.60
C GLU A 93 3.94 -1.68 19.06
N GLU A 94 3.00 -1.94 19.97
CA GLU A 94 2.68 -3.30 20.41
C GLU A 94 2.15 -4.19 19.27
N TRP A 95 1.32 -3.62 18.40
CA TRP A 95 0.77 -4.30 17.24
C TRP A 95 1.85 -4.63 16.20
N MET A 96 2.75 -3.67 15.93
CA MET A 96 3.86 -3.82 14.99
C MET A 96 4.97 -4.74 15.52
N ASP A 97 5.04 -4.99 16.83
CA ASP A 97 6.07 -5.86 17.40
C ASP A 97 5.96 -7.29 16.85
N THR A 98 7.06 -7.92 16.51
CA THR A 98 7.10 -9.31 16.00
C THR A 98 7.93 -10.23 16.89
N MET A 99 8.44 -9.74 18.02
CA MET A 99 9.28 -10.50 18.94
C MET A 99 8.53 -11.70 19.53
N GLY A 100 9.06 -12.91 19.30
CA GLY A 100 8.51 -14.17 19.80
C GLY A 100 7.13 -14.53 19.23
N LYS A 101 6.67 -13.86 18.17
CA LYS A 101 5.33 -14.09 17.60
C LYS A 101 5.30 -15.24 16.58
N GLY A 102 6.46 -15.73 16.14
CA GLY A 102 6.58 -16.89 15.26
C GLY A 102 6.13 -16.64 13.81
N TYR A 103 6.04 -15.36 13.43
CA TYR A 103 5.83 -14.90 12.06
C TYR A 103 6.66 -13.64 11.83
N GLY A 104 7.04 -13.40 10.57
CA GLY A 104 7.93 -12.29 10.20
C GLY A 104 9.31 -12.37 10.84
N ASP A 105 10.13 -11.34 10.60
CA ASP A 105 11.42 -11.20 11.27
C ASP A 105 11.23 -10.65 12.68
N GLU A 106 12.01 -11.15 13.64
CA GLU A 106 12.03 -10.72 15.04
C GLU A 106 12.50 -9.25 15.15
N ASN A 107 11.56 -8.34 15.40
CA ASN A 107 11.81 -6.91 15.51
C ASN A 107 10.88 -6.28 16.55
N THR A 108 11.35 -5.20 17.17
CA THR A 108 10.50 -4.41 18.05
C THR A 108 9.47 -3.62 17.25
N GLY A 109 8.36 -3.27 17.90
CA GLY A 109 7.34 -2.39 17.32
C GLY A 109 7.88 -1.10 16.71
N VAL A 110 8.74 -0.41 17.47
CA VAL A 110 9.40 0.83 17.03
C VAL A 110 10.23 0.61 15.77
N ALA A 111 11.01 -0.47 15.71
CA ALA A 111 11.84 -0.77 14.55
C ALA A 111 10.98 -1.02 13.30
N ASN A 112 9.92 -1.82 13.44
CA ASN A 112 9.00 -2.09 12.34
C ASN A 112 8.25 -0.83 11.87
N LEU A 113 7.87 0.07 12.78
CA LEU A 113 7.23 1.35 12.44
C LEU A 113 8.19 2.29 11.70
N VAL A 114 9.43 2.42 12.18
CA VAL A 114 10.47 3.22 11.51
C VAL A 114 10.81 2.67 10.13
N ASN A 115 10.96 1.34 10.01
CA ASN A 115 11.24 0.70 8.72
C ASN A 115 10.09 0.91 7.73
N SER A 116 8.84 0.83 8.21
CA SER A 116 7.67 1.11 7.39
C SER A 116 7.65 2.55 6.88
N LEU A 117 8.03 3.52 7.74
CA LEU A 117 8.14 4.92 7.36
C LEU A 117 9.28 5.19 6.36
N ASP A 118 10.43 4.55 6.54
CA ASP A 118 11.57 4.67 5.61
C ASP A 118 11.19 4.12 4.23
N MET A 119 10.57 2.93 4.20
CA MET A 119 10.07 2.30 2.99
C MET A 119 9.12 3.21 2.21
N ILE A 120 8.05 3.73 2.85
CA ILE A 120 7.09 4.61 2.15
C ILE A 120 7.73 5.92 1.70
N THR A 121 8.71 6.43 2.45
CA THR A 121 9.43 7.67 2.10
C THR A 121 10.25 7.47 0.83
N TRP A 122 11.05 6.40 0.75
CA TRP A 122 11.82 6.09 -0.45
C TRP A 122 10.91 5.79 -1.64
N TRP A 123 9.83 5.05 -1.42
CA TRP A 123 8.88 4.75 -2.49
C TRP A 123 8.27 6.02 -3.09
N SER A 124 7.83 6.93 -2.22
CA SER A 124 7.26 8.23 -2.61
C SER A 124 8.28 9.09 -3.34
N LEU A 125 9.51 9.15 -2.85
CA LEU A 125 10.59 9.93 -3.46
C LEU A 125 10.96 9.41 -4.86
N LEU A 126 11.10 8.10 -5.02
CA LEU A 126 11.41 7.48 -6.31
C LEU A 126 10.27 7.67 -7.31
N THR A 127 9.02 7.57 -6.85
CA THR A 127 7.84 7.87 -7.67
C THR A 127 7.88 9.32 -8.14
N PHE A 128 8.16 10.26 -7.24
CA PHE A 128 8.25 11.68 -7.57
C PHE A 128 9.33 11.95 -8.61
N PHE A 129 10.56 11.45 -8.42
CA PHE A 129 11.65 11.64 -9.39
C PHE A 129 11.34 11.04 -10.76
N HIS A 130 10.75 9.85 -10.80
CA HIS A 130 10.36 9.25 -12.07
C HIS A 130 9.30 10.09 -12.78
N CYS A 131 8.25 10.49 -12.07
CA CYS A 131 7.13 11.24 -12.66
C CYS A 131 7.49 12.67 -13.05
N ASP A 132 8.51 13.29 -12.41
CA ASP A 132 9.05 14.59 -12.80
C ASP A 132 9.75 14.53 -14.17
N GLU A 133 10.51 13.46 -14.44
CA GLU A 133 11.19 13.26 -15.73
C GLU A 133 10.26 12.68 -16.81
N LYS A 134 9.47 11.66 -16.44
CA LYS A 134 8.66 10.82 -17.34
C LYS A 134 7.28 10.56 -16.71
N PRO A 135 6.33 11.50 -16.84
CA PRO A 135 5.01 11.35 -16.24
C PRO A 135 4.29 10.13 -16.83
N VAL A 136 3.67 9.34 -15.95
CA VAL A 136 2.79 8.23 -16.37
C VAL A 136 1.44 8.81 -16.75
N LEU A 137 1.13 8.78 -18.04
CA LEU A 137 -0.14 9.30 -18.55
C LEU A 137 -1.30 8.36 -18.22
N ASN A 138 -2.47 8.95 -17.93
CA ASN A 138 -3.71 8.20 -17.91
C ASN A 138 -4.08 7.78 -19.33
N THR A 139 -3.81 6.52 -19.68
CA THR A 139 -4.16 5.97 -21.00
C THR A 139 -5.51 5.27 -21.02
N ALA A 140 -6.25 5.26 -19.91
CA ALA A 140 -7.62 4.78 -19.85
C ALA A 140 -8.57 5.90 -20.31
N ASN A 141 -8.63 6.12 -21.62
CA ASN A 141 -9.68 6.88 -22.31
C ASN A 141 -10.32 5.99 -23.38
#